data_AF-A0A2S8RGK8-F1
#
_entry.id   AF-A0A2S8RGK8-F1
#
_cell.length_a   1.000
_cell.length_b   1.000
_cell.length_c   1.000
_cell.angle_alpha   90.00
_cell.angle_beta   90.00
_cell.angle_gamma   90.00
#
_symmetry.space_group_name_H-M   'P 1'
#
loop_
_entity.id
_entity.type
_entity.pdbx_description
1 polymer ?
#
loop_
_entity_poly.entity_id
_entity_poly.type
_entity_poly.pdbx_seq_one_letter_code
_entity_poly.pdbx_strand_id
1 'polypeptide(L)'
;MPPTTAGKSTLGSFGDLPLEAQLAERGGAGRTVIVARLTAEIERLSDAVTNASPALRKELILLVECLRAARQVVERSASFVDARSQ
;
A
#
# COMPACT_ATOMS: atom_id res chain seq x y z
N MET A 1 18.02 -6.34 -31.27
CA MET A 1 17.27 -5.47 -30.33
C MET A 1 17.60 -5.91 -28.91
N PRO A 2 18.17 -5.06 -28.03
CA PRO A 2 18.24 -5.42 -26.63
C PRO A 2 16.91 -5.03 -25.95
N PRO A 3 16.29 -5.88 -25.12
CA PRO A 3 15.23 -5.43 -24.24
C PRO A 3 15.86 -4.67 -23.06
N THR A 4 15.50 -3.39 -22.94
CA THR A 4 15.77 -2.54 -21.78
C THR A 4 15.29 -3.26 -20.51
N THR A 5 16.23 -3.61 -19.64
CA THR A 5 15.94 -4.09 -18.30
C THR A 5 15.34 -2.94 -17.50
N ALA A 6 14.03 -3.01 -17.26
CA ALA A 6 13.33 -2.11 -16.34
C ALA A 6 14.07 -2.12 -14.98
N GLY A 7 14.49 -0.94 -14.54
CA GLY A 7 15.19 -0.75 -13.29
C GLY A 7 14.37 -1.33 -12.13
N LYS A 8 14.89 -2.38 -11.52
CA LYS A 8 14.41 -2.89 -10.23
C LYS A 8 14.72 -1.81 -9.19
N SER A 9 13.74 -0.95 -8.92
CA SER A 9 13.78 -0.06 -7.77
C SER A 9 13.60 -0.91 -6.52
N THR A 10 14.70 -1.25 -5.86
CA THR A 10 14.74 -2.02 -4.60
C THR A 10 14.46 -1.10 -3.42
N LEU A 11 13.25 -0.54 -3.37
CA LEU A 11 12.72 0.10 -2.16
C LEU A 11 12.22 -0.99 -1.22
N GLY A 12 13.09 -1.41 -0.28
CA GLY A 12 12.70 -2.15 0.92
C GLY A 12 13.07 -3.63 0.94
N SER A 13 13.87 -3.99 1.93
CA SER A 13 14.27 -5.35 2.32
C SER A 13 13.11 -6.36 2.29
N PHE A 14 13.30 -7.49 1.59
CA PHE A 14 12.39 -8.64 1.51
C PHE A 14 12.43 -9.50 2.78
N GLY A 15 12.10 -8.92 3.94
CA GLY A 15 11.94 -9.68 5.20
C GLY A 15 10.53 -10.20 5.43
N ASP A 16 9.53 -9.60 4.77
CA ASP A 16 8.13 -9.99 4.89
C ASP A 16 7.70 -10.92 3.75
N LEU A 17 6.67 -11.73 4.00
CA LEU A 17 5.98 -12.48 2.96
C LEU A 17 5.67 -11.58 1.74
N PRO A 18 5.73 -12.09 0.50
CA PRO A 18 5.26 -11.36 -0.67
C PRO A 18 3.86 -10.77 -0.41
N LEU A 19 3.58 -9.57 -0.91
CA LEU A 19 2.34 -8.86 -0.63
C LEU A 19 1.11 -9.73 -0.92
N GLU A 20 1.16 -10.49 -2.01
CA GLU A 20 0.14 -11.43 -2.43
C GLU A 20 -0.09 -12.55 -1.40
N ALA A 21 1.00 -13.05 -0.78
CA ALA A 21 0.92 -14.06 0.26
C ALA A 21 0.34 -13.52 1.58
N GLN A 22 0.67 -12.28 1.95
CA GLN A 22 0.06 -11.61 3.10
C GLN A 22 -1.44 -11.33 2.88
N LEU A 23 -1.83 -10.96 1.65
CA LEU A 23 -3.23 -10.76 1.29
C LEU A 23 -4.02 -12.07 1.27
N ALA A 24 -3.40 -13.15 0.82
CA ALA A 24 -3.99 -14.49 0.75
C ALA A 24 -4.01 -15.24 2.10
N GLU A 25 -3.39 -14.70 3.15
CA GLU A 25 -3.31 -15.36 4.45
C GLU A 25 -4.72 -15.60 5.05
N ARG A 26 -4.98 -16.87 5.38
CA ARG A 26 -6.23 -17.28 6.01
C ARG A 26 -6.30 -16.72 7.44
N GLY A 27 -7.40 -16.04 7.77
CA GLY A 27 -7.56 -15.35 9.06
C GLY A 27 -7.22 -13.86 9.03
N GLY A 28 -6.65 -13.35 7.93
CA GLY A 28 -6.56 -11.91 7.67
C GLY A 28 -5.49 -11.14 8.45
N ALA A 29 -4.59 -11.82 9.18
CA ALA A 29 -3.50 -11.17 9.90
C ALA A 29 -2.61 -10.33 8.96
N GLY A 30 -2.20 -10.87 7.81
CA GLY A 30 -1.45 -10.14 6.79
C GLY A 30 -2.20 -8.91 6.26
N ARG A 31 -3.52 -9.00 6.05
CA ARG A 31 -4.37 -7.85 5.68
C ARG A 31 -4.36 -6.77 6.77
N THR A 32 -4.47 -7.15 8.05
CA THR A 32 -4.38 -6.22 9.18
C THR A 32 -3.01 -5.54 9.23
N VAL A 33 -1.92 -6.27 9.01
CA VAL A 33 -0.56 -5.71 8.97
C VAL A 33 -0.43 -4.70 7.82
N ILE A 34 -0.92 -5.03 6.63
CA ILE A 34 -0.89 -4.11 5.47
C ILE A 34 -1.72 -2.85 5.76
N VAL A 35 -2.93 -2.98 6.33
CA VAL A 35 -3.78 -1.84 6.70
C VAL A 35 -3.09 -0.94 7.73
N ALA A 36 -2.44 -1.52 8.74
CA ALA A 36 -1.68 -0.76 9.73
C ALA A 36 -0.51 0.00 9.09
N ARG A 37 0.23 -0.63 8.17
CA ARG A 37 1.33 0.02 7.42
C ARG A 37 0.84 1.18 6.56
N LEU A 38 -0.25 0.97 5.81
CA LEU A 38 -0.85 2.02 4.99
C LEU A 38 -1.36 3.18 5.84
N THR A 39 -1.95 2.90 7.00
CA THR A 39 -2.42 3.93 7.94
C THR A 39 -1.27 4.79 8.48
N ALA A 40 -0.19 4.15 8.93
CA ALA A 40 1.00 4.87 9.41
C ALA A 40 1.64 5.74 8.32
N GLU A 41 1.65 5.27 7.06
CA GLU A 41 2.19 6.06 5.95
C GLU A 41 1.28 7.24 5.58
N ILE A 42 -0.04 7.05 5.60
CA ILE A 42 -1.02 8.13 5.41
C ILE A 42 -0.83 9.22 6.45
N GLU A 43 -0.66 8.86 7.72
CA GLU A 43 -0.42 9.81 8.82
C GLU A 43 0.87 10.59 8.60
N ARG A 44 2.00 9.90 8.36
CA ARG A 44 3.30 10.54 8.06
C ARG A 44 3.22 11.53 6.90
N LEU A 45 2.57 11.15 5.81
CA LEU A 45 2.47 12.00 4.62
C LEU A 45 1.47 13.14 4.83
N SER A 46 0.40 12.93 5.58
CA SER A 46 -0.54 13.99 5.95
C SER A 46 0.15 15.06 6.82
N ASP A 47 1.02 14.65 7.74
CA ASP A 47 1.85 15.58 8.51
C ASP A 47 2.85 16.33 7.61
N ALA A 48 3.46 15.63 6.64
CA ALA A 48 4.38 16.25 5.67
C ALA A 48 3.68 17.29 4.77
N VAL A 49 2.42 17.07 4.37
CA VAL A 49 1.60 18.01 3.58
C VAL A 49 1.50 19.38 4.26
N THR A 50 1.42 19.40 5.59
CA THR A 50 1.31 20.63 6.39
C THR A 50 2.54 21.52 6.21
N ASN A 51 3.72 20.92 6.11
CA ASN A 51 5.01 21.61 6.02
C ASN A 51 5.55 21.72 4.58
N ALA A 52 4.85 21.16 3.60
CA ALA A 52 5.31 21.12 2.22
C ALA A 52 5.22 22.48 1.52
N SER A 53 6.14 22.70 0.57
CA SER A 53 6.06 23.84 -0.34
C SER A 53 4.78 23.76 -1.20
N PRO A 54 4.24 24.89 -1.70
CA PRO A 54 3.03 24.88 -2.51
C PRO A 54 3.12 24.00 -3.76
N ALA A 55 4.31 23.86 -4.35
CA ALA A 55 4.56 23.01 -5.50
C ALA A 55 4.44 21.51 -5.15
N LEU A 56 4.99 21.09 -4.01
CA LEU A 56 5.01 19.70 -3.56
C LEU A 56 3.68 19.27 -2.91
N ARG A 57 2.92 20.22 -2.36
CA ARG A 57 1.66 19.95 -1.66
C ARG A 57 0.65 19.17 -2.50
N LYS A 58 0.50 19.49 -3.80
CA LYS A 58 -0.45 18.80 -4.68
C LYS A 58 -0.08 17.33 -4.89
N GLU A 59 1.21 17.06 -5.06
CA GLU A 59 1.72 15.70 -5.26
C GLU A 59 1.54 14.85 -4.01
N LEU A 60 1.84 15.42 -2.83
CA LEU A 60 1.64 14.74 -1.55
C LEU A 60 0.15 14.45 -1.28
N ILE A 61 -0.75 15.38 -1.60
CA ILE A 61 -2.20 15.14 -1.49
C ILE A 61 -2.61 13.97 -2.38
N LEU A 62 -2.17 13.94 -3.65
CA LEU A 62 -2.47 12.85 -4.55
C LEU A 62 -1.96 11.51 -4.01
N LEU A 63 -0.74 11.48 -3.48
CA LEU A 63 -0.15 10.28 -2.89
C LEU A 63 -0.96 9.79 -1.68
N VAL A 64 -1.39 10.68 -0.79
CA VAL A 64 -2.25 10.35 0.35
C VAL A 64 -3.57 9.73 -0.13
N GLU A 65 -4.20 10.28 -1.16
CA GLU A 65 -5.44 9.73 -1.70
C GLU A 65 -5.23 8.36 -2.37
N CYS A 66 -4.12 8.15 -3.08
CA CYS A 66 -3.76 6.84 -3.61
C CYS A 66 -3.59 5.79 -2.49
N LEU A 67 -2.96 6.16 -1.37
CA LEU A 67 -2.79 5.26 -0.22
C LEU A 67 -4.11 4.96 0.47
N ARG A 68 -5.02 5.94 0.58
CA ARG A 68 -6.39 5.73 1.08
C ARG A 68 -7.16 4.75 0.22
N ALA A 69 -7.10 4.91 -1.10
CA ALA A 69 -7.72 3.99 -2.05
C ALA A 69 -7.14 2.58 -1.91
N ALA A 70 -5.81 2.45 -1.82
CA ALA A 70 -5.16 1.16 -1.61
C ALA A 70 -5.60 0.49 -0.30
N ARG A 71 -5.70 1.25 0.80
CA ARG A 71 -6.18 0.74 2.09
C ARG A 71 -7.59 0.19 1.99
N GLN A 72 -8.48 0.92 1.32
CA GLN A 72 -9.86 0.49 1.11
C GLN A 72 -9.96 -0.80 0.28
N VAL A 73 -9.09 -0.98 -0.71
CA VAL A 73 -9.01 -2.22 -1.49
C VAL A 73 -8.59 -3.40 -0.60
N VAL A 74 -7.59 -3.21 0.27
CA VAL A 74 -7.13 -4.25 1.20
C VAL A 74 -8.20 -4.60 2.23
N GLU A 75 -8.87 -3.60 2.81
CA GLU A 75 -9.98 -3.81 3.76
C GLU A 75 -11.11 -4.65 3.12
N ARG A 76 -11.47 -4.35 1.87
CA ARG A 76 -12.51 -5.06 1.11
C ARG A 76 -12.07 -6.40 0.54
N SER A 77 -10.76 -6.64 0.42
CA SER A 77 -10.23 -7.92 -0.09
C SER A 77 -10.69 -9.14 0.73
N ALA A 78 -10.97 -8.93 2.02
CA ALA A 78 -11.56 -9.92 2.92
C ALA A 78 -12.84 -10.53 2.34
N SER A 79 -13.73 -9.67 1.84
CA SER A 79 -15.05 -10.06 1.36
C SER A 79 -14.99 -10.93 0.09
N PHE A 80 -13.93 -10.80 -0.72
CA PHE A 80 -13.74 -11.64 -1.90
C PHE A 80 -13.21 -13.04 -1.55
N VAL A 81 -12.41 -13.16 -0.48
CA VAL A 81 -11.91 -14.45 0.00
C VAL A 81 -13.06 -15.27 0.59
N ASP A 82 -13.93 -14.65 1.39
CA ASP A 82 -15.09 -15.33 1.97
C ASP A 82 -16.10 -15.75 0.90
N ALA A 83 -16.31 -14.94 -0.15
CA ALA A 83 -17.19 -15.27 -1.27
C ALA A 83 -16.70 -16.43 -2.16
N ARG A 84 -15.38 -16.68 -2.22
CA ARG A 84 -14.81 -17.83 -2.95
C ARG A 84 -14.89 -19.14 -2.15
N SER A 85 -15.23 -19.04 -0.87
CA SER A 85 -15.30 -20.16 0.07
C SER A 85 -16.71 -20.73 0.24
N GLN A 86 -17.72 -20.12 -0.39
CA GLN A 86 -19.10 -20.58 -0.49
C GLN A 86 -19.35 -21.21 -1.87
#